data_AF-A0A2P4SG29-F1
#
_entry.id   AF-A0A2P4SG29-F1
#
_cell.length_a   1.000
_cell.length_b   1.000
_cell.length_c   1.000
_cell.angle_alpha   90.00
_cell.angle_beta   90.00
_cell.angle_gamma   90.00
#
_symmetry.space_group_name_H-M   'P 1'
#
loop_
_entity.id
_entity.type
_entity.pdbx_description
1 polymer ?
#
loop_
_entity_poly.entity_id
_entity_poly.type
_entity_poly.pdbx_seq_one_letter_code
_entity_poly.pdbx_strand_id
1 'polypeptide(L)'
;AENPFQTSKGCRIQQAHIITLLTFFFECVGSLQVASSLVRNFKRFTPAVLRVLDQIAVGLSVSDIENKISGKDLEASIPILGKVRGWNADQSSAIINKLLSSGYQISSGQSLAKLGNLVAGLNSSTLRSLPPEAILKAIKLPEFVQQIEALPSPLKRIFVEK
;
A
#
# COMPACT_ATOMS: atom_id res chain seq x y z
N ALA A 1 28.01 19.09 -32.52
CA ALA A 1 28.78 18.62 -31.35
C ALA A 1 28.05 19.07 -30.08
N GLU A 2 28.22 18.29 -29.01
CA GLU A 2 27.38 18.14 -27.81
C GLU A 2 27.35 19.31 -26.77
N ASN A 3 26.36 19.18 -25.88
CA ASN A 3 25.85 19.92 -24.70
C ASN A 3 26.87 20.03 -23.51
N PRO A 4 26.57 20.45 -22.23
CA PRO A 4 25.36 21.06 -21.60
C PRO A 4 25.57 22.12 -20.47
N PHE A 5 24.52 22.92 -20.12
CA PHE A 5 23.97 23.04 -18.74
C PHE A 5 22.78 24.03 -18.63
N GLN A 6 21.64 23.49 -18.15
CA GLN A 6 20.62 24.07 -17.26
C GLN A 6 19.86 25.37 -17.62
N THR A 7 18.54 25.25 -17.81
CA THR A 7 17.55 25.86 -16.90
C THR A 7 16.14 25.32 -17.17
N SER A 8 15.52 24.85 -16.09
CA SER A 8 14.13 24.39 -15.98
C SER A 8 13.13 25.46 -16.43
N LYS A 9 12.29 25.13 -17.42
CA LYS A 9 11.06 25.88 -17.77
C LYS A 9 9.92 25.09 -17.14
N GLY A 10 9.12 25.57 -16.20
CA GLY A 10 8.41 26.86 -16.15
C GLY A 10 6.92 26.54 -16.25
N CYS A 11 6.30 26.11 -15.14
CA CYS A 11 4.88 25.76 -15.08
C CYS A 11 4.02 27.04 -15.07
N ARG A 12 3.18 27.23 -16.10
CA ARG A 12 2.39 28.45 -16.33
C ARG A 12 0.98 28.22 -15.76
N ILE A 13 0.62 28.95 -14.69
CA ILE A 13 -0.72 28.87 -14.08
C ILE A 13 -1.70 29.67 -14.94
N GLN A 14 -2.63 28.98 -15.61
CA GLN A 14 -3.86 29.60 -16.11
C GLN A 14 -5.01 29.27 -15.17
N GLN A 15 -5.80 30.29 -14.90
CA GLN A 15 -6.80 30.38 -13.85
C GLN A 15 -8.08 29.65 -14.27
N ALA A 16 -8.31 28.43 -13.74
CA ALA A 16 -9.62 27.77 -13.79
C ALA A 16 -9.76 26.73 -12.66
N HIS A 17 -10.77 26.96 -11.82
CA HIS A 17 -11.43 26.00 -10.91
C HIS A 17 -10.60 25.35 -9.78
N ILE A 18 -10.98 25.69 -8.54
CA ILE A 18 -10.41 25.24 -7.25
C ILE A 18 -10.32 23.71 -7.12
N ILE A 19 -11.18 22.95 -7.80
CA ILE A 19 -11.17 21.48 -7.77
C ILE A 19 -10.01 20.91 -8.58
N THR A 20 -9.62 21.56 -9.68
CA THR A 20 -8.49 21.16 -10.53
C THR A 20 -7.15 21.51 -9.86
N LEU A 21 -7.11 22.54 -9.01
CA LEU A 21 -5.91 22.93 -8.26
C LEU A 21 -5.43 21.84 -7.28
N LEU A 22 -6.34 21.08 -6.66
CA LEU A 22 -5.96 19.96 -5.77
C LEU A 22 -5.39 18.76 -6.55
N THR A 23 -5.86 18.54 -7.78
CA THR A 23 -5.32 17.48 -8.66
C THR A 23 -3.99 17.90 -9.29
N PHE A 24 -3.84 19.19 -9.62
CA PHE A 24 -2.61 19.74 -10.24
C PHE A 24 -1.48 19.98 -9.22
N PHE A 25 -1.80 20.20 -7.93
CA PHE A 25 -0.79 20.27 -6.86
C PHE A 25 0.00 18.97 -6.70
N PHE A 26 -0.49 17.87 -7.28
CA PHE A 26 0.11 16.54 -7.20
C PHE A 26 1.16 16.28 -8.30
N GLU A 27 1.16 17.02 -9.40
CA GLU A 27 2.15 16.86 -10.48
C GLU A 27 3.44 17.68 -10.29
N CYS A 28 3.42 18.74 -9.48
CA CYS A 28 4.61 19.57 -9.25
C CYS A 28 5.39 19.05 -8.02
N VAL A 29 6.22 18.04 -8.26
CA VAL A 29 7.09 17.40 -7.25
C VAL A 29 8.08 18.42 -6.66
N GLY A 30 7.65 19.04 -5.57
CA GLY A 30 8.45 19.75 -4.56
C GLY A 30 7.81 19.64 -3.15
N SER A 31 6.76 18.82 -3.00
CA SER A 31 5.82 18.80 -1.86
C SER A 31 5.91 17.57 -0.96
N LEU A 32 6.74 16.56 -1.27
CA LEU A 32 6.85 15.36 -0.43
C LEU A 32 7.34 15.69 0.98
N GLN A 33 8.22 16.69 1.14
CA GLN A 33 8.67 17.15 2.46
C GLN A 33 7.55 17.84 3.26
N VAL A 34 6.70 18.64 2.61
CA VAL A 34 5.56 19.30 3.26
C VAL A 34 4.49 18.28 3.64
N ALA A 35 4.16 17.35 2.73
CA ALA A 35 3.26 16.24 3.00
C ALA A 35 3.80 15.32 4.11
N SER A 36 5.10 14.96 4.08
CA SER A 36 5.76 14.18 5.13
C SER A 36 5.73 14.90 6.48
N SER A 37 5.94 16.22 6.49
CA SER A 37 5.86 17.03 7.71
C SER A 37 4.44 17.10 8.27
N LEU A 38 3.42 17.17 7.42
CA LEU A 38 2.02 17.10 7.84
C LEU A 38 1.66 15.71 8.38
N VAL A 39 2.05 14.64 7.68
CA VAL A 39 1.84 13.24 8.08
C VAL A 39 2.47 12.96 9.45
N ARG A 40 3.67 13.50 9.72
CA ARG A 40 4.35 13.34 11.03
C ARG A 40 3.57 13.88 12.21
N ASN A 41 2.75 14.93 12.01
CA ASN A 41 1.96 15.56 13.07
C ASN A 41 0.68 14.77 13.45
N PHE A 42 0.28 13.78 12.64
CA PHE A 42 -0.84 12.92 13.03
C PHE A 42 -0.43 12.04 14.21
N LYS A 43 -1.16 12.16 15.32
CA LYS A 43 -1.04 11.26 16.46
C LYS A 43 -1.57 9.85 16.14
N ARG A 44 -2.54 9.78 15.22
CA ARG A 44 -3.18 8.54 14.80
C ARG A 44 -3.69 8.64 13.37
N PHE A 45 -3.55 7.57 12.59
CA PHE A 45 -4.16 7.43 11.28
C PHE A 45 -5.45 6.63 11.39
N THR A 46 -6.58 7.31 11.24
CA THR A 46 -7.90 6.68 11.14
C THR A 46 -8.16 6.21 9.70
N PRO A 47 -9.17 5.36 9.45
CA PRO A 47 -9.51 4.93 8.09
C PRO A 47 -9.84 6.10 7.17
N ALA A 48 -10.43 7.17 7.71
CA ALA A 48 -10.70 8.39 6.94
C ALA A 48 -9.42 9.09 6.48
N VAL A 49 -8.39 9.16 7.34
CA VAL A 49 -7.09 9.74 6.98
C VAL A 49 -6.38 8.87 5.96
N LEU A 50 -6.34 7.55 6.16
CA LEU A 50 -5.71 6.61 5.24
C LEU A 50 -6.38 6.61 3.86
N ARG A 51 -7.71 6.80 3.81
CA ARG A 51 -8.46 7.02 2.57
C ARG A 51 -8.06 8.28 1.82
N VAL A 52 -7.77 9.36 2.55
CA VAL A 52 -7.33 10.63 1.93
C VAL A 52 -5.89 10.56 1.46
N LEU A 53 -5.02 9.84 2.18
CA LEU A 53 -3.64 9.60 1.75
C LEU A 53 -3.60 8.75 0.49
N ASP A 54 -4.42 7.70 0.40
CA ASP A 54 -4.51 6.80 -0.75
C ASP A 54 -3.10 6.37 -1.22
N GLN A 55 -2.71 6.66 -2.46
CA GLN A 55 -1.39 6.31 -3.00
C GLN A 55 -0.21 6.98 -2.27
N ILE A 56 -0.42 8.09 -1.55
CA ILE A 56 0.59 8.76 -0.72
C ILE A 56 0.93 7.92 0.52
N ALA A 57 0.09 6.95 0.91
CA ALA A 57 0.31 6.12 2.09
C ALA A 57 1.63 5.34 2.04
N VAL A 58 2.21 5.11 0.85
CA VAL A 58 3.57 4.53 0.71
C VAL A 58 4.67 5.40 1.32
N GLY A 59 4.39 6.67 1.63
CA GLY A 59 5.29 7.56 2.36
C GLY A 59 5.29 7.37 3.89
N LEU A 60 4.42 6.50 4.43
CA LEU A 60 4.41 6.19 5.85
C LEU A 60 5.64 5.36 6.23
N SER A 61 6.32 5.74 7.32
CA SER A 61 7.40 4.90 7.85
C SER A 61 6.83 3.63 8.51
N VAL A 62 7.67 2.60 8.66
CA VAL A 62 7.32 1.40 9.44
C VAL A 62 6.87 1.77 10.85
N SER A 63 7.55 2.72 11.49
CA SER A 63 7.17 3.22 12.83
C SER A 63 5.80 3.90 12.83
N ASP A 64 5.43 4.65 11.77
CA ASP A 64 4.10 5.25 11.67
C ASP A 64 3.02 4.16 11.56
N ILE A 65 3.25 3.11 10.76
CA ILE A 65 2.35 1.97 10.62
C ILE A 65 2.18 1.25 11.98
N GLU A 66 3.28 0.98 12.66
CA GLU A 66 3.33 0.21 13.91
C GLU A 66 2.83 0.98 15.13
N ASN A 67 2.98 2.31 15.17
CA ASN A 67 2.68 3.09 16.38
C ASN A 67 1.47 4.00 16.24
N LYS A 68 1.09 4.41 15.02
CA LYS A 68 0.03 5.43 14.81
C LYS A 68 -1.23 4.89 14.15
N ILE A 69 -1.24 3.64 13.67
CA ILE A 69 -2.48 2.98 13.20
C ILE A 69 -2.94 2.02 14.29
N SER A 70 -4.23 1.86 14.58
CA SER A 70 -4.65 0.71 15.42
C SER A 70 -4.96 -0.51 14.59
N GLY A 71 -5.01 -1.69 15.22
CA GLY A 71 -5.49 -2.91 14.56
C GLY A 71 -6.86 -2.75 13.92
N LYS A 72 -7.82 -2.20 14.67
CA LYS A 72 -9.19 -1.93 14.17
C LYS A 72 -9.22 -0.96 13.00
N ASP A 73 -8.45 0.13 13.08
CA ASP A 73 -8.38 1.11 11.99
C ASP A 73 -7.66 0.51 10.77
N LEU A 74 -6.66 -0.33 11.00
CA LEU A 74 -5.91 -1.00 9.94
C LEU A 74 -6.81 -1.99 9.18
N GLU A 75 -7.54 -2.84 9.91
CA GLU A 75 -8.50 -3.78 9.33
C GLU A 75 -9.57 -3.05 8.50
N ALA A 76 -10.16 -1.98 9.05
CA ALA A 76 -11.14 -1.16 8.35
C ALA A 76 -10.57 -0.47 7.10
N SER A 77 -9.24 -0.32 7.01
CA SER A 77 -8.54 0.35 5.91
C SER A 77 -7.99 -0.61 4.86
N ILE A 78 -8.07 -1.94 5.05
CA ILE A 78 -7.59 -2.93 4.07
C ILE A 78 -8.11 -2.66 2.65
N PRO A 79 -9.41 -2.36 2.42
CA PRO A 79 -9.92 -2.14 1.06
C PRO A 79 -9.27 -0.95 0.33
N ILE A 80 -8.65 -0.04 1.09
CA ILE A 80 -7.91 1.13 0.58
C ILE A 80 -6.44 0.75 0.44
N LEU A 81 -5.80 0.33 1.54
CA LEU A 81 -4.35 0.06 1.57
C LEU A 81 -3.94 -1.10 0.67
N GLY A 82 -4.82 -2.09 0.46
CA GLY A 82 -4.59 -3.19 -0.48
C GLY A 82 -4.57 -2.75 -1.94
N LYS A 83 -5.14 -1.58 -2.29
CA LYS A 83 -5.10 -1.04 -3.66
C LYS A 83 -3.86 -0.19 -3.93
N VAL A 84 -3.24 0.34 -2.87
CA VAL A 84 -2.02 1.15 -2.95
C VAL A 84 -0.88 0.30 -3.50
N ARG A 85 -0.22 0.80 -4.55
CA ARG A 85 0.92 0.11 -5.21
C ARG A 85 2.24 0.63 -4.64
N GLY A 86 3.29 -0.18 -4.69
CA GLY A 86 4.64 0.28 -4.34
C GLY A 86 4.96 0.31 -2.84
N TRP A 87 4.18 -0.39 -2.01
CA TRP A 87 4.63 -0.74 -0.66
C TRP A 87 5.96 -1.47 -0.75
N ASN A 88 6.94 -1.05 0.05
CA ASN A 88 8.17 -1.82 0.18
C ASN A 88 7.93 -3.07 1.07
N ALA A 89 8.92 -3.97 1.09
CA ALA A 89 8.81 -5.24 1.80
C ALA A 89 8.60 -5.06 3.31
N ASP A 90 9.31 -4.10 3.93
CA ASP A 90 9.22 -3.83 5.36
C ASP A 90 7.88 -3.23 5.75
N GLN A 91 7.37 -2.27 4.96
CA GLN A 91 6.05 -1.68 5.14
C GLN A 91 4.94 -2.72 4.99
N SER A 92 5.00 -3.53 3.93
CA SER A 92 4.01 -4.59 3.70
C SER A 92 4.00 -5.58 4.85
N SER A 93 5.18 -6.00 5.31
CA SER A 93 5.34 -6.93 6.43
C SER A 93 4.84 -6.34 7.74
N ALA A 94 5.14 -5.06 8.02
CA ALA A 94 4.65 -4.36 9.20
C ALA A 94 3.12 -4.26 9.23
N ILE A 95 2.50 -3.95 8.09
CA ILE A 95 1.04 -3.93 7.94
C ILE A 95 0.45 -5.31 8.23
N ILE A 96 0.96 -6.36 7.58
CA ILE A 96 0.44 -7.72 7.73
C ILE A 96 0.63 -8.24 9.15
N ASN A 97 1.83 -8.11 9.72
CA ASN A 97 2.12 -8.59 11.07
C ASN A 97 1.22 -7.92 12.11
N LYS A 98 1.01 -6.61 11.97
CA LYS A 98 0.11 -5.86 12.85
C LYS A 98 -1.35 -6.26 12.68
N LEU A 99 -1.78 -6.48 11.45
CA LEU A 99 -3.12 -6.92 11.15
C LEU A 99 -3.41 -8.29 11.79
N LEU A 100 -2.49 -9.24 11.63
CA LEU A 100 -2.60 -10.58 12.21
C LEU A 100 -2.53 -10.55 13.75
N SER A 101 -1.63 -9.76 14.34
CA SER A 101 -1.53 -9.62 15.80
C SER A 101 -2.76 -8.94 16.43
N SER A 102 -3.53 -8.21 15.62
CA SER A 102 -4.81 -7.61 16.01
C SER A 102 -6.00 -8.58 15.92
N GLY A 103 -5.77 -9.83 15.53
CA GLY A 103 -6.79 -10.89 15.48
C GLY A 103 -7.42 -11.12 14.11
N TYR A 104 -6.95 -10.45 13.05
CA TYR A 104 -7.41 -10.71 11.69
C TYR A 104 -7.01 -12.12 11.24
N GLN A 105 -7.95 -12.85 10.62
CA GLN A 105 -7.74 -14.22 10.19
C GLN A 105 -7.81 -14.35 8.66
N ILE A 106 -6.79 -14.96 8.08
CA ILE A 106 -6.75 -15.31 6.65
C ILE A 106 -7.19 -16.77 6.52
N SER A 107 -8.49 -17.02 6.58
CA SER A 107 -9.06 -18.38 6.58
C SER A 107 -9.63 -18.81 5.22
N SER A 108 -9.72 -17.90 4.25
CA SER A 108 -10.34 -18.13 2.95
C SER A 108 -9.62 -17.41 1.81
N GLY A 109 -9.89 -17.85 0.58
CA GLY A 109 -9.38 -17.15 -0.61
C GLY A 109 -9.88 -15.71 -0.72
N GLN A 110 -11.11 -15.43 -0.25
CA GLN A 110 -11.65 -14.08 -0.21
C GLN A 110 -10.88 -13.18 0.77
N SER A 111 -10.58 -13.68 1.98
CA SER A 111 -9.78 -12.93 2.97
C SER A 111 -8.34 -12.70 2.51
N LEU A 112 -7.78 -13.61 1.71
CA LEU A 112 -6.46 -13.47 1.10
C LEU A 112 -6.48 -12.43 -0.02
N ALA A 113 -7.43 -12.51 -0.95
CA ALA A 113 -7.58 -11.57 -2.06
C ALA A 113 -7.89 -10.14 -1.59
N LYS A 114 -8.62 -9.99 -0.47
CA LYS A 114 -8.87 -8.69 0.16
C LYS A 114 -7.59 -7.93 0.55
N LEU A 115 -6.48 -8.63 0.81
CA LEU A 115 -5.21 -7.99 1.17
C LEU A 115 -4.61 -7.20 0.00
N GLY A 116 -4.95 -7.53 -1.24
CA GLY A 116 -4.48 -6.77 -2.39
C GLY A 116 -2.96 -6.86 -2.56
N ASN A 117 -2.33 -5.72 -2.85
CA ASN A 117 -0.88 -5.61 -2.95
C ASN A 117 -0.14 -5.92 -1.65
N LEU A 118 -0.83 -5.94 -0.49
CA LEU A 118 -0.22 -6.25 0.81
C LEU A 118 0.12 -7.75 0.98
N VAL A 119 -0.35 -8.62 0.07
CA VAL A 119 0.00 -10.05 0.05
C VAL A 119 1.52 -10.26 0.00
N ALA A 120 2.26 -9.31 -0.57
CA ALA A 120 3.72 -9.31 -0.60
C ALA A 120 4.39 -9.25 0.80
N GLY A 121 3.65 -8.82 1.83
CA GLY A 121 4.10 -8.78 3.22
C GLY A 121 3.83 -10.05 4.02
N LEU A 122 3.22 -11.09 3.42
CA LEU A 122 3.02 -12.36 4.11
C LEU A 122 4.36 -13.04 4.34
N ASN A 123 4.61 -13.44 5.59
CA ASN A 123 5.74 -14.28 5.91
C ASN A 123 5.49 -15.73 5.42
N SER A 124 6.58 -16.48 5.22
CA SER A 124 6.51 -17.85 4.70
C SER A 124 5.74 -18.82 5.59
N SER A 125 5.75 -18.64 6.92
CA SER A 125 5.04 -19.53 7.84
C SER A 125 3.53 -19.34 7.79
N THR A 126 3.05 -18.09 7.74
CA THR A 126 1.66 -17.74 7.51
C THR A 126 1.20 -18.27 6.15
N LEU A 127 2.00 -18.11 5.10
CA LEU A 127 1.63 -18.61 3.78
C LEU A 127 1.54 -20.15 3.74
N ARG A 128 2.46 -20.84 4.42
CA ARG A 128 2.44 -22.31 4.55
C ARG A 128 1.25 -22.82 5.38
N SER A 129 0.79 -22.05 6.37
CA SER A 129 -0.36 -22.43 7.20
C SER A 129 -1.71 -22.20 6.52
N LEU A 130 -1.77 -21.46 5.41
CA LEU A 130 -3.02 -21.29 4.65
C LEU A 130 -3.50 -22.63 4.07
N PRO A 131 -4.81 -22.94 4.13
CA PRO A 131 -5.34 -24.12 3.48
C PRO A 131 -5.17 -24.02 1.95
N PRO A 132 -4.74 -25.09 1.26
CA PRO A 132 -4.58 -25.07 -0.19
C PRO A 132 -5.83 -24.61 -0.94
N GLU A 133 -7.02 -24.95 -0.43
CA GLU A 133 -8.30 -24.54 -1.01
C GLU A 133 -8.53 -23.03 -0.96
N ALA A 134 -7.99 -22.33 0.06
CA ALA A 134 -8.05 -20.88 0.11
C ALA A 134 -7.19 -20.25 -0.99
N ILE A 135 -6.00 -20.80 -1.22
CA ILE A 135 -5.11 -20.35 -2.28
C ILE A 135 -5.74 -20.59 -3.66
N LEU A 136 -6.25 -21.80 -3.91
CA LEU A 136 -6.92 -22.16 -5.16
C LEU A 136 -8.14 -21.28 -5.44
N LYS A 137 -8.94 -20.97 -4.40
CA LYS A 137 -10.09 -20.06 -4.53
C LYS A 137 -9.64 -18.63 -4.82
N ALA A 138 -8.54 -18.17 -4.22
CA ALA A 138 -8.00 -16.84 -4.48
C ALA A 138 -7.48 -16.71 -5.92
N ILE A 139 -6.76 -17.70 -6.45
CA ILE A 139 -6.22 -17.67 -7.83
C ILE A 139 -7.33 -17.59 -8.89
N LYS A 140 -8.54 -18.07 -8.59
CA LYS A 140 -9.70 -17.94 -9.47
C LYS A 140 -10.26 -16.51 -9.54
N LEU A 141 -9.83 -15.62 -8.63
CA LEU A 141 -10.21 -14.22 -8.61
C LEU A 141 -9.27 -13.40 -9.50
N PRO A 142 -9.74 -12.76 -10.58
CA PRO A 142 -8.89 -12.03 -11.52
C PRO A 142 -8.01 -10.96 -10.86
N GLU A 143 -8.54 -10.28 -9.85
CA GLU A 143 -7.82 -9.26 -9.09
C GLU A 143 -6.60 -9.83 -8.33
N PHE A 144 -6.66 -11.08 -7.90
CA PHE A 144 -5.61 -11.73 -7.14
C PHE A 144 -4.48 -12.25 -8.06
N VAL A 145 -4.81 -12.66 -9.29
CA VAL A 145 -3.82 -13.08 -10.28
C VAL A 145 -2.80 -11.96 -10.56
N GLN A 146 -3.29 -10.73 -10.76
CA GLN A 146 -2.42 -9.56 -10.96
C GLN A 146 -1.53 -9.28 -9.74
N GLN A 147 -2.00 -9.59 -8.54
CA GLN A 147 -1.23 -9.41 -7.30
C GLN A 147 -0.12 -10.46 -7.20
N ILE A 148 -0.37 -11.71 -7.58
CA ILE A 148 0.63 -12.78 -7.56
C ILE A 148 1.78 -12.49 -8.51
N GLU A 149 1.50 -11.94 -9.70
CA GLU A 149 2.54 -11.57 -10.66
C GLU A 149 3.52 -10.53 -10.09
N ALA A 150 3.06 -9.65 -9.20
CA ALA A 150 3.89 -8.65 -8.55
C ALA A 150 4.65 -9.16 -7.31
N LEU A 151 4.42 -10.41 -6.88
CA LEU A 151 5.06 -10.95 -5.67
C LEU A 151 6.57 -11.22 -5.85
N PRO A 152 7.37 -11.08 -4.77
CA PRO A 152 8.73 -11.57 -4.73
C PRO A 152 8.83 -13.08 -5.04
N SER A 153 9.89 -13.49 -5.76
CA SER A 153 10.11 -14.89 -6.18
C SER A 153 10.04 -15.93 -5.05
N PRO A 154 10.51 -15.67 -3.82
CA PRO A 154 10.35 -16.61 -2.71
C PRO A 154 8.89 -16.94 -2.40
N LEU A 155 8.00 -15.94 -2.41
CA LEU A 155 6.58 -16.15 -2.13
C LEU A 155 5.89 -16.89 -3.28
N LYS A 156 6.21 -16.53 -4.53
CA LYS A 156 5.68 -17.23 -5.73
C LYS A 156 5.92 -18.73 -5.68
N ARG A 157 7.13 -19.16 -5.29
CA ARG A 157 7.45 -20.59 -5.16
C ARG A 157 6.55 -21.31 -4.16
N ILE A 158 6.30 -20.71 -2.99
CA ILE A 158 5.42 -21.30 -1.97
C ILE A 158 3.98 -21.44 -2.47
N PHE A 159 3.51 -20.50 -3.28
CA PHE A 159 2.19 -20.60 -3.91
C PHE A 159 2.10 -21.72 -4.97
N VAL A 160 3.19 -22.03 -5.67
CA VAL A 160 3.25 -23.08 -6.70
C VAL A 160 3.50 -24.47 -6.11
N GLU A 161 4.19 -24.55 -4.97
CA GLU A 161 4.51 -25.81 -4.26
C GLU A 161 3.32 -26.44 -3.52
N LYS A 162 2.22 -25.69 -3.34
CA LYS A 162 0.98 -26.18 -2.71
C LYS A 162 -0.04 -26.61 -3.75
#